data_AF-A0A2V8YAA6-F1
#
_entry.id   AF-A0A2V8YAA6-F1
#
_cell.length_a   1.000
_cell.length_b   1.000
_cell.length_c   1.000
_cell.angle_alpha   90.00
_cell.angle_beta   90.00
_cell.angle_gamma   90.00
#
_symmetry.space_group_name_H-M   'P 1'
#
loop_
_entity.id
_entity.type
_entity.pdbx_description
1 polymer ?
#
loop_
_entity_poly.entity_id
_entity_poly.type
_entity_poly.pdbx_seq_one_letter_code
_entity_poly.pdbx_strand_id
1 'polypeptide(L)' 'MRILVAIDGSKGSEIVLQEALERSWAPGTRFCLLTVLDPFFFTRTPLLLEEPR' A
#
# COMPACT_ATOMS: atom_id res chain seq x y z
N MET A 1 13.54 -6.17 -12.94
CA MET A 1 12.34 -6.78 -12.30
C MET A 1 11.13 -5.85 -12.45
N ARG A 2 9.92 -6.32 -12.14
CA ARG A 2 8.72 -5.47 -12.05
C ARG A 2 8.16 -5.61 -10.64
N ILE A 3 7.99 -4.50 -9.94
CA ILE A 3 7.59 -4.46 -8.53
C ILE A 3 6.35 -3.58 -8.42
N LEU A 4 5.31 -4.11 -7.78
CA LEU A 4 4.10 -3.37 -7.45
C LEU A 4 4.18 -2.98 -5.98
N VAL A 5 4.04 -1.68 -5.69
CA VAL A 5 4.01 -1.13 -4.33
C VAL A 5 2.63 -0.56 -4.10
N ALA A 6 1.91 -1.14 -3.15
CA ALA A 6 0.62 -0.61 -2.72
C ALA A 6 0.83 0.58 -1.79
N ILE A 7 0.12 1.68 -2.06
CA ILE A 7 0.11 2.88 -1.21
C ILE A 7 -1.32 3.24 -0.84
N ASP A 8 -1.55 3.52 0.44
CA ASP A 8 -2.86 3.87 1.00
C ASP A 8 -2.79 5.11 1.91
N GLY A 9 -1.63 5.75 2.01
CA GLY A 9 -1.38 6.91 2.87
C GLY A 9 -1.17 6.55 4.35
N SER A 10 -1.22 5.26 4.71
CA SER A 10 -0.88 4.81 6.05
C SER A 10 0.63 4.88 6.30
N LYS A 11 1.00 4.97 7.58
CA LYS A 11 2.41 4.84 8.02
C LYS A 11 3.06 3.52 7.57
N GLY A 12 2.26 2.46 7.46
CA GLY A 12 2.73 1.16 6.94
C GLY A 12 3.18 1.27 5.48
N SER A 13 2.38 1.93 4.64
CA SER A 13 2.75 2.15 3.24
C SER A 13 3.98 3.02 3.05
N GLU A 14 4.19 4.01 3.95
CA GLU A 14 5.39 4.85 3.94
C GLU A 14 6.66 4.05 4.27
N ILE A 15 6.60 3.14 5.25
CA ILE A 15 7.73 2.26 5.60
C ILE A 15 8.07 1.33 4.42
N VAL A 16 7.06 0.76 3.76
CA VAL A 16 7.27 -0.08 2.58
C VAL A 16 7.95 0.72 1.45
N LEU A 17 7.56 1.98 1.26
CA LEU A 17 8.18 2.84 0.27
C LEU A 17 9.66 3.13 0.60
N GLN A 18 9.98 3.41 1.86
CA GLN A 18 11.37 3.61 2.30
C GLN A 18 12.22 2.36 2.07
N GLU A 19 11.74 1.20 2.49
CA GLU A 19 12.38 -0.09 2.23
C GLU A 19 12.61 -0.34 0.74
N ALA A 20 11.66 0.07 -0.11
CA ALA A 20 11.81 -0.05 -1.56
C ALA A 20 12.88 0.88 -2.12
N LEU A 21 13.08 2.07 -1.53
CA LEU A 21 14.10 3.04 -1.95
C LEU A 21 15.51 2.67 -1.47
N GLU A 22 15.64 2.12 -0.27
CA GLU A 22 16.93 1.80 0.34
C GLU A 22 17.57 0.52 -0.22
N ARG A 23 16.77 -0.37 -0.80
CA ARG A 23 17.27 -1.63 -1.37
C ARG A 23 17.97 -1.42 -2.72
N SER A 24 19.09 -2.11 -2.90
CA SER A 24 19.72 -2.24 -4.20
C SER A 24 18.95 -3.21 -5.08
N TRP A 25 18.37 -2.69 -6.18
CA TRP A 25 17.65 -3.50 -7.16
C TRP A 25 18.52 -3.82 -8.37
N ALA A 26 18.25 -4.96 -9.01
CA ALA A 26 18.89 -5.28 -10.28
C ALA A 26 18.62 -4.17 -11.32
N PRO A 27 19.60 -3.82 -12.18
CA PRO A 27 19.42 -2.82 -13.23
C PRO A 27 18.18 -3.05 -14.08
N GLY A 28 17.51 -1.97 -14.47
CA GLY A 28 16.27 -2.03 -15.26
C GLY A 28 15.03 -2.48 -14.48
N THR A 29 15.09 -2.51 -13.14
CA THR A 29 13.90 -2.70 -12.30
C THR A 29 12.95 -1.52 -12.43
N ARG A 30 11.66 -1.83 -12.59
CA ARG A 30 10.58 -0.85 -12.70
C ARG A 30 9.59 -1.02 -11.56
N PHE A 31 9.17 0.10 -11.01
CA PHE A 31 8.17 0.18 -9.96
C PHE A 31 6.84 0.68 -10.52
N CYS A 32 5.76 0.10 -10.02
CA CYS A 32 4.41 0.61 -10.19
C CYS A 32 3.88 0.91 -8.79
N LEU A 33 3.55 2.17 -8.53
CA LEU A 33 2.85 2.55 -7.32
C LEU A 33 1.35 2.50 -7.61
N LEU A 34 0.60 1.82 -6.75
CA LEU A 34 -0.83 1.64 -6.91
C LEU A 34 -1.53 2.03 -5.62
N THR A 35 -2.50 2.93 -5.75
CA THR A 35 -3.48 3.21 -4.70
C THR A 35 -4.85 2.75 -5.15
N VAL A 36 -5.65 2.24 -4.21
CA VAL A 36 -7.04 1.88 -4.46
C VAL A 36 -7.91 2.88 -3.72
N LEU A 37 -8.67 3.66 -4.47
CA LEU A 37 -9.71 4.50 -3.91
C LEU A 37 -10.96 3.64 -3.75
N ASP A 38 -11.46 3.51 -2.53
CA ASP A 38 -12.79 2.94 -2.28
C ASP A 38 -13.83 4.06 -2.23
N PRO A 39 -14.58 4.31 -3.33
CA PRO A 39 -15.60 5.35 -3.36
C PRO A 39 -16.82 5.02 -2.49
N PHE A 40 -16.91 3.80 -1.95
CA PHE A 40 -18.05 3.30 -1.20
C PHE A 40 -17.66 2.82 0.20
N PHE A 41 -16.62 3.40 0.80
CA PHE A 41 -16.11 3.03 2.13
C PHE A 41 -17.22 2.88 3.18
N PHE A 42 -18.26 3.74 3.12
CA PHE A 42 -19.38 3.71 4.07
C PHE A 42 -20.47 2.65 3.80
N THR A 43 -20.43 1.97 2.66
CA THR A 43 -21.44 0.94 2.31
C THR A 43 -21.16 -0.42 2.97
N ARG A 44 -19.96 -0.60 3.52
CA ARG A 44 -19.53 -1.82 4.25
C ARG A 44 -19.22 -1.58 5.74
N THR A 45 -19.55 -0.39 6.25
CA THR A 45 -19.23 0.06 7.62
C THR A 45 -19.64 -0.89 8.77
N PRO A 46 -20.69 -1.72 8.70
CA PRO A 46 -21.03 -2.55 9.86
C PRO A 46 -20.02 -3.69 10.14
N LEU A 47 -19.15 -4.06 9.19
CA LEU A 47 -18.28 -5.25 9.32
C LEU A 47 -16.81 -4.93 9.62
N LEU A 48 -16.39 -3.67 9.51
CA LEU A 48 -14.98 -3.25 9.67
C LEU A 48 -14.70 -2.52 10.99
N LEU A 49 -15.72 -2.25 11.80
CA LEU A 49 -15.60 -1.56 13.10
C LEU A 49 -15.69 -2.50 14.32
N GLU A 50 -15.71 -3.82 14.13
CA GLU A 50 -15.49 -4.73 15.27
C GLU A 50 -14.00 -4.73 15.62
N GLU A 51 -13.58 -3.76 16.44
CA GLU A 51 -12.34 -3.87 17.19
C GLU A 51 -12.47 -4.98 18.26
N PRO A 52 -11.45 -5.84 18.43
CA PRO A 52 -11.42 -6.79 19.53
C PRO A 52 -11.32 -6.05 20.87
N ARG A 53 -12.19 -6.45 21.81
CA ARG A 53 -12.24 -5.99 23.21
C ARG A 53 -10.93 -6.22 23.97
#